data_AF-A0A183BVL3-F1
#
_entry.id   AF-A0A183BVL3-F1
#
_cell.length_a   1.000
_cell.length_b   1.000
_cell.length_c   1.000
_cell.angle_alpha   90.00
_cell.angle_beta   90.00
_cell.angle_gamma   90.00
#
_symmetry.space_group_name_H-M   'P 1'
#
loop_
_entity.id
_entity.type
_entity.pdbx_description
1 polymer ?
#
loop_
_entity_poly.entity_id
_entity_poly.type
_entity_poly.pdbx_seq_one_letter_code
_entity_poly.pdbx_strand_id
1 'polypeptide(L)'
;MAAGRLLIGPEARFFVRTYVTNISTTLHRSCAHAPIPARLSSHYNAPAAFALFIKEYMTEQGGGAENYLQSAKKIDDELRDQFEKLTDDQKKALSDKHVEERNKFRKLKNKMELRKFCPEKTRPKQPLSSYKLFINENLEKQTESYKTEDEEKKFFDELVQQWRQMTDAEKKPYVDQALSNTVAYYMEVMEWEQKYVNEIPAWKVENSAKIKALLKARKPYVWGAVD
;
A
#
# COMPACT_ATOMS: atom_id res chain seq x y z
N MET A 1 -4.53 63.20 11.25
CA MET A 1 -3.34 62.43 11.66
C MET A 1 -3.68 60.95 11.61
N ALA A 2 -2.79 60.17 10.97
CA ALA A 2 -2.58 58.72 11.06
C ALA A 2 -3.74 57.74 10.73
N ALA A 3 -3.73 57.28 9.48
CA ALA A 3 -4.23 55.97 9.06
C ALA A 3 -3.21 54.87 9.46
N GLY A 4 -3.65 53.81 10.13
CA GLY A 4 -2.87 52.60 10.38
C GLY A 4 -3.35 51.44 9.51
N ARG A 5 -2.62 51.12 8.44
CA ARG A 5 -2.78 49.91 7.62
C ARG A 5 -2.17 48.72 8.38
N LEU A 6 -2.95 47.67 8.63
CA LEU A 6 -2.41 46.38 9.09
C LEU A 6 -2.18 45.49 7.85
N LEU A 7 -0.92 45.34 7.46
CA LEU A 7 -0.47 44.43 6.42
C LEU A 7 -0.42 43.00 6.99
N ILE A 8 -1.23 42.10 6.43
CA ILE A 8 -1.11 40.65 6.65
C ILE A 8 -0.10 40.13 5.63
N GLY A 9 1.11 39.82 6.09
CA GLY A 9 2.14 39.13 5.31
C GLY A 9 2.03 37.59 5.44
N PRO A 10 2.44 36.81 4.43
CA PRO A 10 2.29 35.36 4.40
C PRO A 10 3.58 34.66 4.80
N GLU A 11 3.69 34.16 6.03
CA GLU A 11 4.67 33.13 6.39
C GLU A 11 4.08 32.24 7.48
N ALA A 12 3.35 31.22 7.04
CA ALA A 12 3.02 30.07 7.85
C ALA A 12 4.19 29.09 7.79
N ARG A 13 4.91 28.90 8.91
CA ARG A 13 5.85 27.78 9.07
C ARG A 13 5.70 27.12 10.43
N PHE A 14 5.07 25.94 10.38
CA PHE A 14 5.34 24.72 11.14
C PHE A 14 6.00 24.87 12.54
N PHE A 15 5.18 24.76 13.59
CA PHE A 15 5.64 24.31 14.89
C PHE A 15 5.74 22.77 14.90
N VAL A 16 6.96 22.24 14.74
CA VAL A 16 7.28 20.84 15.09
C VAL A 16 7.77 20.84 16.53
N ARG A 17 6.94 20.35 17.45
CA ARG A 17 7.29 20.18 18.86
C ARG A 17 8.15 18.92 19.00
N THR A 18 9.45 19.11 19.12
CA THR A 18 10.40 18.10 19.58
C THR A 18 10.19 17.83 21.07
N TYR A 19 9.91 16.58 21.44
CA TYR A 19 10.25 16.09 22.77
C TYR A 19 11.18 14.89 22.66
N VAL A 20 12.44 15.17 22.99
CA VAL A 20 13.48 14.24 23.36
C VAL A 20 13.55 14.25 24.88
N THR A 21 13.34 13.10 25.50
CA THR A 21 13.86 12.73 26.83
C THR A 21 14.11 11.22 26.75
N ASN A 22 15.35 10.79 26.51
CA ASN A 22 16.38 10.53 27.51
C ASN A 22 15.92 9.56 28.60
N ILE A 23 16.28 8.28 28.41
CA ILE A 23 16.61 7.39 29.51
C ILE A 23 17.76 6.49 29.04
N SER A 24 18.97 6.86 29.45
CA SER A 24 20.16 6.01 29.43
C SER A 24 20.37 5.49 30.85
N THR A 25 20.36 4.17 31.02
CA THR A 25 21.20 3.45 32.00
C THR A 25 21.27 1.97 31.63
N THR A 26 22.38 1.60 31.01
CA THR A 26 23.24 0.46 31.38
C THR A 26 22.59 -0.87 31.76
N LEU A 27 22.68 -1.85 30.86
CA LEU A 27 23.08 -3.20 31.27
C LEU A 27 24.13 -3.74 30.29
N HIS A 28 25.35 -3.85 30.79
CA HIS A 28 26.47 -4.51 30.14
C HIS A 28 26.16 -6.01 30.05
N ARG A 29 25.90 -6.52 28.84
CA ARG A 29 26.04 -7.96 28.56
C ARG A 29 26.58 -8.16 27.15
N SER A 30 27.90 -8.32 27.11
CA SER A 30 28.65 -8.85 25.98
C SER A 30 28.04 -10.18 25.54
N CYS A 31 27.43 -10.19 24.36
CA CYS A 31 27.32 -11.36 23.50
C CYS A 31 27.81 -10.92 22.12
N ALA A 32 28.89 -11.54 21.66
CA ALA A 32 29.39 -11.39 20.31
C ALA A 32 28.26 -11.73 19.32
N HIS A 33 27.68 -10.71 18.70
CA HIS A 33 26.84 -10.89 17.52
C HIS A 33 27.77 -11.18 16.36
N ALA A 34 27.75 -12.42 15.86
CA ALA A 34 28.29 -12.74 14.55
C ALA A 34 27.74 -11.72 13.52
N PRO A 35 28.56 -11.20 12.59
CA PRO A 35 28.08 -10.32 11.55
C PRO A 35 26.99 -11.06 10.77
N ILE A 36 25.76 -10.53 10.83
CA ILE A 36 24.65 -11.02 10.03
C ILE A 36 25.06 -10.81 8.57
N PRO A 37 25.22 -11.86 7.73
CA PRO A 37 25.51 -11.66 6.32
C PRO A 37 24.35 -10.87 5.72
N ALA A 38 24.67 -9.79 5.00
CA ALA A 38 23.70 -8.94 4.35
C ALA A 38 22.74 -9.81 3.52
N ARG A 39 21.47 -9.90 3.92
CA ARG A 39 20.42 -10.49 3.09
C ARG A 39 20.31 -9.63 1.84
N LEU A 40 20.72 -10.18 0.71
CA LEU A 40 20.64 -9.55 -0.60
C LEU A 40 19.21 -9.11 -0.91
N SER A 41 19.09 -7.97 -1.59
CA SER A 41 17.85 -7.28 -1.95
C SER A 41 16.93 -8.14 -2.81
N SER A 42 15.68 -8.36 -2.40
CA SER A 42 14.63 -9.14 -3.08
C SER A 42 14.09 -8.53 -4.40
N HIS A 43 14.97 -8.07 -5.29
CA HIS A 43 14.64 -7.72 -6.68
C HIS A 43 15.50 -8.54 -7.63
N TYR A 44 15.21 -9.84 -7.75
CA TYR A 44 15.84 -10.67 -8.76
C TYR A 44 14.76 -11.46 -9.50
N ASN A 45 14.62 -11.17 -10.80
CA ASN A 45 13.85 -11.94 -11.78
C ASN A 45 14.64 -13.18 -12.24
N ALA A 46 15.28 -13.88 -11.31
CA ALA A 46 15.58 -15.28 -11.54
C ALA A 46 14.24 -16.01 -11.39
N PRO A 47 13.82 -16.90 -12.31
CA PRO A 47 12.72 -17.81 -12.00
C PRO A 47 13.10 -18.44 -10.67
N ALA A 48 12.30 -18.14 -9.62
CA ALA A 48 12.65 -18.45 -8.24
C ALA A 48 13.21 -19.86 -8.25
N ALA A 49 14.44 -20.06 -7.79
CA ALA A 49 15.15 -21.31 -8.00
C ALA A 49 14.27 -22.53 -7.59
N PHE A 50 13.41 -22.34 -6.57
CA PHE A 50 12.31 -23.23 -6.20
C PHE A 50 11.31 -23.61 -7.32
N ALA A 51 10.89 -22.68 -8.18
CA ALA A 51 10.03 -22.93 -9.33
C ALA A 51 10.70 -23.78 -10.42
N LEU A 52 12.01 -23.64 -10.64
CA LEU A 52 12.78 -24.53 -11.52
C LEU A 52 12.90 -25.93 -10.92
N PHE A 53 13.17 -26.01 -9.61
CA PHE A 53 13.18 -27.27 -8.86
C PHE A 53 11.83 -27.99 -8.93
N ILE A 54 10.71 -27.29 -8.73
CA ILE A 54 9.36 -27.87 -8.86
C ILE A 54 9.09 -28.33 -10.31
N LYS A 55 9.58 -27.61 -11.31
CA LYS A 55 9.44 -28.00 -12.72
C LYS A 55 10.24 -29.26 -13.07
N GLU A 56 11.44 -29.39 -12.54
CA GLU A 56 12.36 -30.52 -12.79
C GLU A 56 12.01 -31.77 -11.96
N TYR A 57 11.49 -31.57 -10.74
CA TYR A 57 11.01 -32.65 -9.87
C TYR A 57 9.74 -33.33 -10.41
N MET A 58 8.90 -32.59 -11.16
CA MET A 58 7.74 -33.15 -11.86
C MET A 58 8.11 -33.97 -13.11
N THR A 59 9.40 -34.03 -13.49
CA THR A 59 9.91 -34.71 -14.72
C THR A 59 10.80 -35.94 -14.44
N GLU A 60 10.71 -36.54 -13.25
CA GLU A 60 11.19 -37.92 -12.93
C GLU A 60 12.68 -38.27 -13.16
N GLN A 61 13.62 -37.49 -12.61
CA GLN A 61 15.02 -37.97 -12.44
C GLN A 61 15.58 -37.56 -11.05
N GLY A 62 15.82 -38.56 -10.19
CA GLY A 62 16.21 -38.42 -8.78
C GLY A 62 17.66 -37.97 -8.53
N GLY A 63 18.10 -36.88 -9.16
CA GLY A 63 19.41 -36.25 -8.93
C GLY A 63 19.42 -34.71 -8.94
N GLY A 64 18.25 -34.07 -9.10
CA GLY A 64 18.15 -32.62 -9.34
C GLY A 64 18.53 -31.72 -8.15
N ALA A 65 18.37 -32.18 -6.90
CA ALA A 65 18.56 -31.33 -5.72
C ALA A 65 20.02 -30.88 -5.50
N GLU A 66 20.99 -31.75 -5.82
CA GLU A 66 22.41 -31.46 -5.59
C GLU A 66 22.98 -30.56 -6.68
N ASN A 67 22.62 -30.84 -7.95
CA ASN A 67 22.90 -29.97 -9.09
C ASN A 67 22.24 -28.59 -8.93
N TYR A 68 21.05 -28.54 -8.34
CA TYR A 68 20.34 -27.32 -7.98
C TYR A 68 21.08 -26.50 -6.92
N LEU A 69 21.53 -27.13 -5.82
CA LEU A 69 22.30 -26.45 -4.79
C LEU A 69 23.62 -25.90 -5.35
N GLN A 70 24.29 -26.66 -6.22
CA GLN A 70 25.51 -26.21 -6.91
C GLN A 70 25.21 -25.03 -7.84
N SER A 71 24.12 -25.08 -8.59
CA SER A 71 23.69 -23.98 -9.48
C SER A 71 23.29 -22.73 -8.71
N ALA A 72 22.55 -22.87 -7.61
CA ALA A 72 22.17 -21.75 -6.74
C ALA A 72 23.39 -21.09 -6.09
N LYS A 73 24.36 -21.90 -5.60
CA LYS A 73 25.65 -21.38 -5.10
C LYS A 73 26.40 -20.61 -6.18
N LYS A 74 26.50 -21.16 -7.39
CA LYS A 74 27.13 -20.48 -8.53
C LYS A 74 26.47 -19.14 -8.86
N ILE A 75 25.13 -19.08 -8.84
CA ILE A 75 24.37 -17.85 -9.06
C ILE A 75 24.63 -16.83 -7.94
N ASP A 76 24.63 -17.28 -6.68
CA ASP A 76 24.92 -16.41 -5.54
C ASP A 76 26.34 -15.84 -5.60
N ASP A 77 27.33 -16.64 -5.99
CA ASP A 77 28.72 -16.23 -6.16
C ASP A 77 28.87 -15.25 -7.33
N GLU A 78 28.24 -15.52 -8.48
CA GLU A 78 28.26 -14.60 -9.63
C GLU A 78 27.61 -13.25 -9.29
N LEU A 79 26.48 -13.27 -8.57
CA LEU A 79 25.81 -12.05 -8.11
C LEU A 79 26.64 -11.26 -7.10
N ARG A 80 27.38 -11.97 -6.22
CA ARG A 80 28.33 -11.35 -5.28
C ARG A 80 29.44 -10.63 -6.04
N ASP A 81 30.05 -11.28 -7.01
CA ASP A 81 31.12 -10.70 -7.83
C ASP A 81 30.63 -9.49 -8.65
N GLN A 82 29.42 -9.59 -9.21
CA GLN A 82 28.79 -8.46 -9.91
C GLN A 82 28.52 -7.29 -8.95
N PHE A 83 28.06 -7.57 -7.73
CA PHE A 83 27.82 -6.55 -6.71
C PHE A 83 29.11 -5.88 -6.24
N GLU A 84 30.20 -6.64 -6.08
CA GLU A 84 31.50 -6.10 -5.66
C GLU A 84 32.08 -5.11 -6.67
N LYS A 85 31.91 -5.38 -7.97
CA LYS A 85 32.33 -4.52 -9.09
C LYS A 85 31.56 -3.19 -9.18
N LEU A 86 30.46 -3.03 -8.46
CA LEU A 86 29.70 -1.77 -8.43
C LEU A 86 30.42 -0.70 -7.61
N THR A 87 30.30 0.54 -8.06
CA THR A 87 30.70 1.72 -7.27
C THR A 87 29.81 1.89 -6.04
N ASP A 88 30.30 2.58 -5.01
CA ASP A 88 29.55 2.78 -3.77
C ASP A 88 28.23 3.54 -3.98
N ASP A 89 28.22 4.49 -4.92
CA ASP A 89 27.00 5.20 -5.31
C ASP A 89 25.96 4.28 -5.96
N GLN A 90 26.40 3.35 -6.82
CA GLN A 90 25.53 2.35 -7.42
C GLN A 90 24.99 1.36 -6.39
N LYS A 91 25.84 0.91 -5.44
CA LYS A 91 25.43 0.04 -4.32
C LYS A 91 24.40 0.73 -3.44
N LYS A 92 24.61 2.01 -3.13
CA LYS A 92 23.67 2.83 -2.36
C LYS A 92 22.34 3.00 -3.10
N ALA A 93 22.37 3.35 -4.39
CA ALA A 93 21.16 3.50 -5.18
C ALA A 93 20.35 2.19 -5.28
N LEU A 94 21.02 1.04 -5.35
CA LEU A 94 20.36 -0.27 -5.34
C LEU A 94 19.67 -0.56 -3.99
N SER A 95 20.35 -0.26 -2.88
CA SER A 95 19.79 -0.38 -1.53
C SER A 95 18.58 0.55 -1.33
N ASP A 96 18.69 1.81 -1.75
CA ASP A 96 17.61 2.80 -1.66
C ASP A 96 16.37 2.35 -2.45
N LYS A 97 16.57 1.85 -3.68
CA LYS A 97 15.48 1.25 -4.49
C LYS A 97 14.81 0.08 -3.76
N HIS A 98 15.60 -0.81 -3.16
CA HIS A 98 15.04 -1.95 -2.42
C HIS A 98 14.21 -1.51 -1.21
N VAL A 99 14.71 -0.52 -0.46
CA VAL A 99 13.99 0.07 0.67
C VAL A 99 12.69 0.74 0.20
N GLU A 100 12.72 1.48 -0.91
CA GLU A 100 11.56 2.14 -1.50
C GLU A 100 10.49 1.12 -1.92
N GLU A 101 10.88 0.08 -2.66
CA GLU A 101 9.98 -0.98 -3.10
C GLU A 101 9.39 -1.75 -1.92
N ARG A 102 10.22 -2.12 -0.92
CA ARG A 102 9.73 -2.74 0.32
C ARG A 102 8.73 -1.84 1.03
N ASN A 103 8.97 -0.52 1.05
CA ASN A 103 8.04 0.45 1.61
C ASN A 103 6.73 0.55 0.82
N LYS A 104 6.79 0.51 -0.52
CA LYS A 104 5.61 0.47 -1.41
C LYS A 104 4.77 -0.77 -1.14
N PHE A 105 5.38 -1.96 -1.13
CA PHE A 105 4.68 -3.20 -0.82
C PHE A 105 4.08 -3.20 0.58
N ARG A 106 4.81 -2.68 1.59
CA ARG A 106 4.28 -2.52 2.95
C ARG A 106 3.06 -1.61 2.99
N LYS A 107 3.09 -0.47 2.30
CA LYS A 107 1.94 0.47 2.19
C LYS A 107 0.74 -0.20 1.51
N LEU A 108 0.97 -0.92 0.42
CA LEU A 108 -0.08 -1.65 -0.32
C LEU A 108 -0.72 -2.74 0.56
N LYS A 109 0.10 -3.56 1.23
CA LYS A 109 -0.39 -4.59 2.16
C LYS A 109 -1.21 -3.96 3.28
N ASN A 110 -0.72 -2.90 3.91
CA ASN A 110 -1.47 -2.19 4.95
C ASN A 110 -2.80 -1.64 4.42
N LYS A 111 -2.84 -1.10 3.20
CA LYS A 111 -4.06 -0.63 2.55
C LYS A 111 -5.05 -1.77 2.29
N MET A 112 -4.58 -2.92 1.84
CA MET A 112 -5.42 -4.11 1.63
C MET A 112 -5.99 -4.65 2.94
N GLU A 113 -5.18 -4.73 4.00
CA GLU A 113 -5.65 -5.16 5.32
C GLU A 113 -6.67 -4.18 5.89
N LEU A 114 -6.43 -2.86 5.78
CA LEU A 114 -7.44 -1.86 6.17
C LEU A 114 -8.75 -2.02 5.37
N ARG A 115 -8.69 -2.30 4.07
CA ARG A 115 -9.89 -2.55 3.25
C ARG A 115 -10.69 -3.77 3.70
N LYS A 116 -10.06 -4.78 4.28
CA LYS A 116 -10.76 -5.94 4.86
C LYS A 116 -11.42 -5.61 6.20
N PHE A 117 -10.83 -4.71 6.98
CA PHE A 117 -11.39 -4.23 8.26
C PHE A 117 -12.59 -3.30 8.09
N CYS A 118 -12.56 -2.42 7.08
CA CYS A 118 -13.56 -1.36 6.92
C CYS A 118 -15.02 -1.82 6.75
N PRO A 119 -15.33 -2.91 6.00
CA PRO A 119 -16.69 -3.43 5.86
C PRO A 119 -17.29 -3.89 7.19
N GLU A 120 -16.47 -4.35 8.13
CA GLU A 120 -16.91 -4.89 9.42
C GLU A 120 -17.27 -3.77 10.43
N LYS A 121 -16.72 -2.56 10.25
CA LYS A 121 -16.79 -1.47 11.26
C LYS A 121 -17.30 -0.13 10.70
N THR A 122 -18.07 -0.17 9.61
CA THR A 122 -18.78 1.00 9.02
C THR A 122 -17.89 2.23 8.89
N ARG A 123 -16.70 2.09 8.31
CA ARG A 123 -15.82 3.25 8.05
C ARG A 123 -16.53 4.25 7.12
N PRO A 124 -16.49 5.56 7.41
CA PRO A 124 -17.03 6.59 6.51
C PRO A 124 -16.49 6.40 5.09
N LYS A 125 -17.38 6.46 4.09
CA LYS A 125 -17.00 6.37 2.68
C LYS A 125 -16.54 7.74 2.20
N GLN A 126 -15.57 7.76 1.28
CA GLN A 126 -15.14 9.02 0.67
C GLN A 126 -16.34 9.70 -0.02
N PRO A 127 -16.52 11.01 0.18
CA PRO A 127 -17.61 11.75 -0.41
C PRO A 127 -17.41 11.87 -1.92
N LEU A 128 -18.51 12.08 -2.63
CA LEU A 128 -18.50 12.29 -4.07
C LEU A 128 -17.88 13.66 -4.40
N SER A 129 -17.05 13.69 -5.44
CA SER A 129 -16.56 14.93 -6.02
C SER A 129 -17.70 15.71 -6.69
N SER A 130 -17.53 17.02 -6.88
CA SER A 130 -18.52 17.89 -7.55
C SER A 130 -19.04 17.32 -8.88
N TYR A 131 -18.13 16.84 -9.74
CA TYR A 131 -18.50 16.16 -10.98
C TYR A 131 -19.39 14.93 -10.76
N LYS A 132 -19.09 14.10 -9.75
CA LYS A 132 -19.88 12.89 -9.47
C LYS A 132 -21.24 13.22 -8.87
N LEU A 133 -21.34 14.32 -8.12
CA LEU A 133 -22.63 14.84 -7.65
C LEU A 133 -23.50 15.25 -8.84
N PHE A 134 -22.93 15.98 -9.81
CA PHE A 134 -23.61 16.30 -11.06
C PHE A 134 -24.05 15.05 -11.83
N ILE A 135 -23.14 14.08 -12.01
CA ILE A 135 -23.49 12.82 -12.70
C ILE A 135 -24.61 12.09 -11.96
N ASN A 136 -24.53 11.95 -10.63
CA ASN A 136 -25.58 11.30 -9.84
C ASN A 136 -26.92 12.01 -9.96
N GLU A 137 -26.95 13.35 -9.91
CA GLU A 137 -28.19 14.09 -10.06
C GLU A 137 -28.83 13.88 -11.44
N ASN A 138 -28.01 13.80 -12.50
CA ASN A 138 -28.52 13.51 -13.85
C ASN A 138 -28.96 12.05 -14.02
N LEU A 139 -28.28 11.11 -13.35
CA LEU A 139 -28.71 9.71 -13.29
C LEU A 139 -30.03 9.56 -12.53
N GLU A 140 -30.24 10.30 -11.44
CA GLU A 140 -31.50 10.30 -10.69
C GLU A 140 -32.67 10.90 -11.48
N LYS A 141 -32.38 11.91 -12.31
CA LYS A 141 -33.35 12.48 -13.27
C LYS A 141 -33.67 11.51 -14.42
N GLN A 142 -32.78 10.56 -14.70
CA GLN A 142 -32.99 9.55 -15.70
C GLN A 142 -33.86 8.43 -15.15
N THR A 143 -35.13 8.44 -15.53
CA THR A 143 -36.13 7.44 -15.12
C THR A 143 -36.13 6.19 -16.00
N GLU A 144 -35.48 6.24 -17.16
CA GLU A 144 -35.43 5.13 -18.11
C GLU A 144 -34.19 4.26 -17.90
N SER A 145 -34.38 2.94 -17.81
CA SER A 145 -33.29 1.98 -17.81
C SER A 145 -32.68 1.87 -19.21
N TYR A 146 -31.34 1.90 -19.30
CA TYR A 146 -30.63 1.64 -20.56
C TYR A 146 -30.97 0.25 -21.10
N LYS A 147 -31.24 0.16 -22.40
CA LYS A 147 -31.52 -1.12 -23.07
C LYS A 147 -30.24 -1.75 -23.60
N THR A 148 -29.18 -0.96 -23.82
CA THR A 148 -27.89 -1.44 -24.36
C THR A 148 -26.72 -0.65 -23.76
N GLU A 149 -25.56 -1.29 -23.62
CA GLU A 149 -24.32 -0.67 -23.08
C GLU A 149 -23.88 0.58 -23.88
N ASP A 150 -24.13 0.60 -25.19
CA ASP A 150 -23.80 1.75 -26.04
C ASP A 150 -24.66 2.99 -25.74
N GLU A 151 -25.90 2.81 -25.27
CA GLU A 151 -26.77 3.92 -24.86
C GLU A 151 -26.27 4.53 -23.55
N GLU A 152 -25.86 3.68 -22.60
CA GLU A 152 -25.24 4.10 -21.34
C GLU A 152 -23.95 4.90 -21.60
N LYS A 153 -23.07 4.38 -22.47
CA LYS A 153 -21.83 5.09 -22.83
C LYS A 153 -22.08 6.46 -23.44
N LYS A 154 -23.01 6.55 -24.41
CA LYS A 154 -23.36 7.83 -25.03
C LYS A 154 -23.90 8.84 -24.02
N PHE A 155 -24.76 8.38 -23.11
CA PHE A 155 -25.28 9.24 -22.04
C PHE A 155 -24.17 9.81 -21.16
N PHE A 156 -23.22 8.96 -20.71
CA PHE A 156 -22.08 9.45 -19.93
C PHE A 156 -21.17 10.39 -20.73
N ASP A 157 -20.93 10.10 -22.01
CA ASP A 157 -20.14 10.97 -22.89
C ASP A 157 -20.78 12.36 -23.04
N GLU A 158 -22.12 12.41 -23.19
CA GLU A 158 -22.88 13.67 -23.22
C GLU A 158 -22.78 14.43 -21.90
N LEU A 159 -22.93 13.76 -20.75
CA LEU A 159 -22.78 14.39 -19.44
C LEU A 159 -21.36 14.94 -19.21
N VAL A 160 -20.33 14.23 -19.67
CA VAL A 160 -18.94 14.72 -19.64
C VAL A 160 -18.82 16.01 -20.46
N GLN A 161 -19.40 16.04 -21.66
CA GLN A 161 -19.37 17.23 -22.52
C GLN A 161 -20.14 18.41 -21.90
N GLN A 162 -21.33 18.16 -21.38
CA GLN A 162 -22.14 19.16 -20.68
C GLN A 162 -21.36 19.77 -19.50
N TRP A 163 -20.78 18.92 -18.64
CA TRP A 163 -19.95 19.40 -17.53
C TRP A 163 -18.77 20.26 -17.99
N ARG A 164 -18.14 19.93 -19.12
CA ARG A 164 -17.04 20.74 -19.67
C ARG A 164 -17.51 22.12 -20.15
N GLN A 165 -18.71 22.20 -20.72
CA GLN A 165 -19.29 23.43 -21.25
C GLN A 165 -19.93 24.33 -20.18
N MET A 166 -20.31 23.77 -19.03
CA MET A 166 -20.86 24.53 -17.91
C MET A 166 -19.90 25.62 -17.43
N THR A 167 -20.47 26.78 -17.11
CA THR A 167 -19.80 27.91 -16.47
C THR A 167 -19.46 27.61 -15.01
N ASP A 168 -18.53 28.38 -14.45
CA ASP A 168 -18.16 28.24 -13.03
C ASP A 168 -19.34 28.56 -12.10
N ALA A 169 -20.27 29.43 -12.52
CA ALA A 169 -21.49 29.74 -11.78
C ALA A 169 -22.42 28.52 -11.67
N GLU A 170 -22.57 27.76 -12.75
CA GLU A 170 -23.40 26.55 -12.78
C GLU A 170 -22.73 25.38 -12.04
N LYS A 171 -21.40 25.33 -12.01
CA LYS A 171 -20.63 24.33 -11.25
C LYS A 171 -20.59 24.63 -9.75
N LYS A 172 -20.74 25.89 -9.36
CA LYS A 172 -20.65 26.38 -7.98
C LYS A 172 -21.46 25.56 -6.96
N PRO A 173 -22.76 25.25 -7.15
CA PRO A 173 -23.52 24.45 -6.18
C PRO A 173 -22.90 23.07 -5.93
N TYR A 174 -22.41 22.41 -6.99
CA TYR A 174 -21.76 21.10 -6.87
C TYR A 174 -20.40 21.18 -6.15
N VAL A 175 -19.65 22.26 -6.39
CA VAL A 175 -18.38 22.50 -5.71
C VAL A 175 -18.59 22.77 -4.23
N ASP A 176 -19.54 23.64 -3.89
CA ASP A 176 -19.88 23.97 -2.50
C ASP A 176 -20.39 22.74 -1.74
N GLN A 177 -21.25 21.93 -2.37
CA GLN A 177 -21.73 20.67 -1.79
C GLN A 177 -20.59 19.66 -1.62
N ALA A 178 -19.72 19.49 -2.61
CA ALA A 178 -18.57 18.58 -2.50
C ALA A 178 -17.61 19.00 -1.39
N LEU A 179 -17.39 20.31 -1.22
CA LEU A 179 -16.55 20.84 -0.15
C LEU A 179 -17.18 20.59 1.22
N SER A 180 -18.48 20.88 1.38
CA SER A 180 -19.22 20.58 2.61
C SER A 180 -19.14 19.09 2.98
N ASN A 181 -19.43 18.21 2.02
CA ASN A 181 -19.33 16.76 2.20
C ASN A 181 -17.92 16.31 2.55
N THR A 182 -16.89 16.97 2.00
CA THR A 182 -15.49 16.69 2.31
C THR A 182 -15.14 17.05 3.74
N VAL A 183 -15.61 18.20 4.24
CA VAL A 183 -15.42 18.62 5.63
C VAL A 183 -16.12 17.65 6.58
N ALA A 184 -17.40 17.32 6.33
CA ALA A 184 -18.15 16.35 7.13
C ALA A 184 -17.47 14.97 7.17
N TYR A 185 -17.02 14.47 6.00
CA TYR A 185 -16.28 13.22 5.91
C TYR A 185 -15.02 13.21 6.78
N TYR A 186 -14.21 14.27 6.74
CA TYR A 186 -13.00 14.31 7.55
C TYR A 186 -13.31 14.32 9.05
N MET A 187 -14.36 15.01 9.47
CA MET A 187 -14.82 14.97 10.87
C MET A 187 -15.25 13.55 11.28
N GLU A 188 -16.09 12.90 10.48
CA GLU A 188 -16.54 11.52 10.73
C GLU A 188 -15.35 10.54 10.75
N VAL A 189 -14.38 10.70 9.85
CA VAL A 189 -13.18 9.87 9.83
C VAL A 189 -12.34 10.08 11.08
N MET A 190 -12.17 11.31 11.55
CA MET A 190 -11.43 11.55 12.79
C MET A 190 -12.12 10.91 14.00
N GLU A 191 -13.45 11.05 14.11
CA GLU A 191 -14.22 10.41 15.19
C GLU A 191 -14.13 8.88 15.11
N TRP A 192 -14.22 8.32 13.91
CA TRP A 192 -14.07 6.90 13.67
C TRP A 192 -12.66 6.41 14.03
N GLU A 193 -11.61 7.12 13.59
CA GLU A 193 -10.22 6.77 13.91
C GLU A 193 -9.95 6.85 15.41
N GLN A 194 -10.51 7.85 16.10
CA GLN A 194 -10.43 7.98 17.55
C GLN A 194 -11.13 6.82 18.26
N LYS A 195 -12.33 6.45 17.81
CA LYS A 195 -13.10 5.33 18.38
C LYS A 195 -12.36 4.00 18.24
N TYR A 196 -11.67 3.78 17.12
CA TYR A 196 -11.03 2.51 16.79
C TYR A 196 -9.50 2.53 16.88
N VAL A 197 -8.92 3.51 17.58
CA VAL A 197 -7.46 3.71 17.66
C VAL A 197 -6.71 2.46 18.15
N ASN A 198 -7.30 1.72 19.10
CA ASN A 198 -6.74 0.49 19.65
C ASN A 198 -7.23 -0.79 18.94
N GLU A 199 -8.44 -0.75 18.36
CA GLU A 199 -9.04 -1.88 17.65
C GLU A 199 -8.37 -2.14 16.30
N ILE A 200 -7.91 -1.09 15.60
CA ILE A 200 -7.24 -1.23 14.29
C ILE A 200 -5.92 -2.02 14.41
N PRO A 201 -5.01 -1.72 15.36
CA PRO A 201 -3.82 -2.55 15.60
C PRO A 201 -4.17 -3.96 16.07
N ALA A 202 -5.13 -4.10 16.99
CA ALA A 202 -5.53 -5.40 17.53
C ALA A 202 -6.06 -6.34 16.44
N TRP A 203 -6.98 -5.85 15.60
CA TRP A 203 -7.52 -6.61 14.47
C TRP A 203 -6.43 -7.06 13.49
N LYS A 204 -5.42 -6.21 13.22
CA LYS A 204 -4.29 -6.59 12.35
C LYS A 204 -3.47 -7.74 12.96
N VAL A 205 -3.21 -7.69 14.26
CA VAL A 205 -2.48 -8.75 14.97
C VAL A 205 -3.27 -10.05 14.92
N GLU A 206 -4.55 -10.02 15.28
CA GLU A 206 -5.43 -11.19 15.27
C GLU A 206 -5.57 -11.79 13.89
N ASN A 207 -5.83 -10.99 12.86
CA ASN A 207 -5.99 -11.50 11.50
C ASN A 207 -4.66 -12.08 10.98
N SER A 208 -3.53 -11.46 11.30
CA SER A 208 -2.21 -12.04 10.98
C SER A 208 -1.95 -13.36 11.69
N ALA A 209 -2.40 -13.50 12.95
CA ALA A 209 -2.30 -14.73 13.73
C ALA A 209 -3.21 -15.82 13.16
N LYS A 210 -4.45 -15.48 12.78
CA LYS A 210 -5.38 -16.38 12.08
C LYS A 210 -4.79 -16.89 10.77
N ILE A 211 -4.23 -16.01 9.94
CA ILE A 211 -3.55 -16.42 8.69
C ILE A 211 -2.36 -17.34 8.98
N LYS A 212 -1.51 -17.00 9.96
CA LYS A 212 -0.38 -17.87 10.36
C LYS A 212 -0.86 -19.23 10.87
N ALA A 213 -1.92 -19.25 11.66
CA ALA A 213 -2.52 -20.49 12.17
C ALA A 213 -3.10 -21.33 11.03
N LEU A 214 -3.78 -20.72 10.06
CA LEU A 214 -4.26 -21.40 8.84
C LEU A 214 -3.12 -21.98 8.02
N LEU A 215 -2.02 -21.23 7.84
CA LEU A 215 -0.83 -21.73 7.14
C LEU A 215 -0.14 -22.87 7.88
N LYS A 216 -0.14 -22.86 9.22
CA LYS A 216 0.40 -23.94 10.06
C LYS A 216 -0.51 -25.17 10.10
N ALA A 217 -1.84 -24.95 10.09
CA ALA A 217 -2.86 -26.00 10.12
C ALA A 217 -3.10 -26.62 8.74
N ARG A 218 -2.81 -25.89 7.66
CA ARG A 218 -2.59 -26.47 6.33
C ARG A 218 -1.41 -27.42 6.48
N LYS A 219 -1.71 -28.71 6.68
CA LYS A 219 -0.71 -29.78 6.74
C LYS A 219 0.30 -29.50 5.62
N PRO A 220 1.62 -29.52 5.88
CA PRO A 220 2.56 -29.59 4.78
C PRO A 220 2.08 -30.72 3.88
N TYR A 221 2.06 -30.50 2.57
CA TYR A 221 1.78 -31.59 1.63
C TYR A 221 2.81 -32.69 1.96
N VAL A 222 2.40 -33.71 2.71
CA VAL A 222 3.24 -34.86 3.02
C VAL A 222 3.22 -35.66 1.74
N TRP A 223 4.28 -35.51 0.95
CA TRP A 223 4.49 -36.31 -0.23
C TRP A 223 4.96 -37.70 0.24
N GLY A 224 4.14 -38.73 -0.02
CA GLY A 224 4.54 -40.13 0.06
C GLY A 224 4.43 -40.77 1.45
N ALA A 225 3.27 -41.36 1.73
CA ALA A 225 3.19 -42.68 2.37
C ALA A 225 2.12 -43.44 1.57
N VAL A 226 2.55 -44.02 0.45
CA VAL A 226 1.80 -45.06 -0.25
C VAL A 226 2.45 -46.35 0.23
N ASP A 227 1.69 -47.11 1.02
CA ASP A 227 2.04 -48.43 1.53
C ASP A 227 2.17 -49.48 0.42
#